data_AF-A0A1V3X215-F1
#
_entry.id   AF-A0A1V3X215-F1
#
_cell.length_a   1.000
_cell.length_b   1.000
_cell.length_c   1.000
_cell.angle_alpha   90.00
_cell.angle_beta   90.00
_cell.angle_gamma   90.00
#
_symmetry.space_group_name_H-M   'P 1'
#
loop_
_entity.id
_entity.type
_entity.pdbx_description
1 polymer ?
#
loop_
_entity_poly.entity_id
_entity_poly.type
_entity_poly.pdbx_seq_one_letter_code
_entity_poly.pdbx_strand_id
1 'polypeptide(L)'
;MSGQVNGFTIPGFDIGQFGLNIPLSGQVNGFTIPGFDIGQFGLNIPLSGQVGGFTIPGITIDGFPLNVDLNGGLGPISIPINIGGTPGFGNVTTNPSSGFFNNGDGNVSGVANVGSAISGFWNQVPDSLPGIISGYYNVGHLESGMWNLGNTISGLYNTSPFGILTSAFNSGVKNVGQQLAGFFRTGTGP
;
A
#
# COMPACT_ATOMS: atom_id res chain seq x y z
N MET A 1 22.76 -66.08 -166.67
CA MET A 1 23.52 -65.44 -165.57
C MET A 1 22.54 -64.56 -164.81
N SER A 2 22.19 -64.95 -163.59
CA SER A 2 21.31 -64.20 -162.70
C SER A 2 22.15 -63.31 -161.79
N GLY A 3 21.74 -62.05 -161.64
CA GLY A 3 22.25 -61.16 -160.61
C GLY A 3 21.07 -60.64 -159.81
N GLN A 4 20.77 -61.28 -158.68
CA GLN A 4 19.77 -60.80 -157.72
C GLN A 4 20.50 -59.89 -156.72
N VAL A 5 20.05 -58.65 -156.58
CA VAL A 5 20.47 -57.79 -155.47
C VAL A 5 19.46 -57.98 -154.36
N ASN A 6 19.94 -58.39 -153.19
CA ASN A 6 19.11 -58.79 -152.05
C ASN A 6 18.31 -57.61 -151.50
N GLY A 7 17.13 -57.90 -150.93
CA GLY A 7 16.29 -56.92 -150.23
C GLY A 7 17.02 -56.32 -149.02
N PHE A 8 16.79 -55.04 -148.79
CA PHE A 8 17.39 -54.32 -147.67
C PHE A 8 16.37 -54.09 -146.55
N THR A 9 16.84 -54.05 -145.31
CA THR A 9 16.03 -53.86 -144.10
C THR A 9 16.10 -52.40 -143.67
N ILE A 10 14.95 -51.81 -143.34
CA ILE A 10 14.90 -50.53 -142.61
C ILE A 10 14.94 -50.88 -141.12
N PRO A 11 15.94 -50.43 -140.36
CA PRO A 11 15.95 -50.68 -138.92
C PRO A 11 14.73 -50.02 -138.27
N GLY A 12 14.00 -50.76 -137.44
CA GLY A 12 13.00 -50.17 -136.55
C GLY A 12 13.71 -49.22 -135.58
N PHE A 13 13.10 -48.08 -135.28
CA PHE A 13 13.59 -47.16 -134.26
C PHE A 13 12.72 -47.29 -133.01
N ASP A 14 13.35 -47.27 -131.84
CA ASP A 14 12.65 -47.22 -130.56
C ASP A 14 12.18 -45.79 -130.29
N ILE A 15 10.89 -45.63 -129.98
CA ILE A 15 10.40 -44.41 -129.35
C ILE A 15 10.68 -44.57 -127.86
N GLY A 16 11.67 -43.84 -127.36
CA GLY A 16 12.03 -43.85 -125.95
C GLY A 16 10.80 -43.60 -125.06
N GLN A 17 10.70 -44.34 -123.96
CA GLN A 17 9.63 -44.18 -122.99
C GLN A 17 9.63 -42.74 -122.49
N PHE A 18 8.63 -41.96 -122.88
CA PHE A 18 8.44 -40.61 -122.36
C PHE A 18 7.43 -40.65 -121.21
N GLY A 19 7.80 -40.04 -120.09
CA GLY A 19 6.97 -39.99 -118.89
C GLY A 19 5.80 -39.04 -119.08
N LEU A 20 4.59 -39.58 -119.00
CA LEU A 20 3.38 -38.78 -118.79
C LEU A 20 3.33 -38.33 -117.33
N ASN A 21 3.69 -37.07 -117.07
CA ASN A 21 3.48 -36.46 -115.76
C ASN A 21 2.02 -35.96 -115.69
N ILE A 22 1.11 -36.80 -115.18
CA ILE A 22 -0.25 -36.39 -114.85
C ILE A 22 -0.25 -35.95 -113.39
N PRO A 23 -0.31 -34.63 -113.08
CA PRO A 23 -0.36 -34.18 -111.70
C PRO A 23 -1.69 -34.59 -111.07
N LEU A 24 -1.66 -35.60 -110.21
CA LEU A 24 -2.81 -36.03 -109.42
C LEU A 24 -2.89 -35.17 -108.15
N SER A 25 -3.46 -33.97 -108.26
CA SER A 25 -3.72 -33.12 -107.08
C SER A 25 -5.09 -33.47 -106.48
N GLY A 26 -5.10 -34.34 -105.47
CA GLY A 26 -6.24 -34.54 -104.58
C GLY A 26 -6.06 -33.70 -103.32
N GLN A 27 -6.92 -32.71 -103.11
CA GLN A 27 -6.94 -31.96 -101.87
C GLN A 27 -7.80 -32.71 -100.85
N VAL A 28 -7.21 -33.21 -99.78
CA VAL A 28 -8.00 -33.67 -98.64
C VAL A 28 -8.49 -32.40 -97.95
N ASN A 29 -9.80 -32.22 -97.82
CA ASN A 29 -10.34 -31.15 -96.99
C ASN A 29 -9.75 -31.29 -95.58
N GLY A 30 -9.38 -30.16 -94.96
CA GLY A 30 -8.90 -30.16 -93.58
C GLY A 30 -9.96 -30.80 -92.69
N PHE A 31 -9.57 -31.84 -91.95
CA PHE A 31 -10.43 -32.44 -90.93
C PHE A 31 -9.98 -31.94 -89.57
N THR A 32 -10.95 -31.69 -88.70
CA THR A 32 -10.67 -31.35 -87.31
C THR A 32 -10.51 -32.63 -86.53
N ILE A 33 -9.36 -32.83 -85.89
CA ILE A 33 -9.24 -33.80 -84.81
C ILE A 33 -10.03 -33.23 -83.62
N PRO A 34 -11.09 -33.90 -83.13
CA PRO A 34 -11.79 -33.44 -81.93
C PRO A 34 -10.77 -33.26 -80.79
N GLY A 35 -10.89 -32.17 -80.04
CA GLY A 35 -10.08 -31.99 -78.83
C GLY A 35 -10.27 -33.17 -77.90
N PHE A 36 -9.17 -33.72 -77.39
CA PHE A 36 -9.20 -34.71 -76.33
C PHE A 36 -8.66 -34.06 -75.06
N ASP A 37 -9.20 -34.46 -73.92
CA ASP A 37 -8.70 -34.02 -72.62
C ASP A 37 -7.48 -34.84 -72.24
N ILE A 38 -6.35 -34.17 -72.03
CA ILE A 38 -5.25 -34.78 -71.27
C ILE A 38 -5.65 -34.70 -69.81
N GLY A 39 -5.93 -35.85 -69.20
CA GLY A 39 -6.24 -35.93 -67.77
C GLY A 39 -5.15 -35.22 -66.96
N GLN A 40 -5.55 -34.52 -65.91
CA GLN A 40 -4.62 -33.81 -65.04
C GLN A 40 -3.60 -34.79 -64.46
N PHE A 41 -2.36 -34.71 -64.92
CA PHE A 41 -1.24 -35.40 -64.30
C PHE A 41 -0.56 -34.45 -63.32
N GLY A 42 -0.24 -34.94 -62.13
CA GLY A 42 0.44 -34.16 -61.12
C GLY A 42 1.88 -33.87 -61.55
N LEU A 43 2.21 -32.60 -61.77
CA LEU A 43 3.59 -32.15 -61.89
C LEU A 43 4.12 -31.91 -60.48
N ASN A 44 4.95 -32.83 -59.97
CA ASN A 44 5.70 -32.59 -58.73
C ASN A 44 6.96 -31.79 -59.05
N ILE A 45 6.83 -30.47 -59.23
CA ILE A 45 7.98 -29.57 -59.26
C ILE A 45 8.32 -29.23 -57.81
N PRO A 46 9.47 -29.67 -57.26
CA PRO A 46 9.91 -29.21 -55.95
C PRO A 46 10.32 -27.74 -56.06
N LEU A 47 9.39 -26.83 -55.83
CA LEU A 47 9.69 -25.42 -55.67
C LEU A 47 10.28 -25.21 -54.28
N SER A 48 11.59 -25.37 -54.15
CA SER A 48 12.31 -24.97 -52.95
C SER A 48 12.85 -23.55 -53.13
N GLY A 49 12.35 -22.62 -52.32
CA GLY A 49 12.88 -21.28 -52.16
C GLY A 49 12.98 -20.99 -50.67
N GLN A 50 14.16 -20.60 -50.20
CA GLN A 50 14.30 -20.08 -48.85
C GLN A 50 13.89 -18.61 -48.86
N VAL A 51 12.88 -18.27 -48.05
CA VAL A 51 12.73 -16.89 -47.60
C VAL A 51 13.86 -16.65 -46.61
N GLY A 52 14.83 -15.82 -46.98
CA GLY A 52 15.89 -15.41 -46.06
C GLY A 52 15.29 -14.80 -44.80
N GLY A 53 15.95 -14.99 -43.66
CA GLY A 53 15.51 -14.37 -42.41
C GLY A 53 15.42 -12.86 -42.56
N PHE A 54 14.25 -12.30 -42.28
CA PHE A 54 14.06 -10.85 -42.25
C PHE A 54 13.84 -10.42 -40.80
N THR A 55 14.33 -9.23 -40.47
CA THR A 55 14.11 -8.63 -39.16
C THR A 55 12.92 -7.70 -39.26
N ILE A 56 11.94 -7.91 -38.39
CA ILE A 56 10.91 -6.91 -38.15
C ILE A 56 11.54 -5.86 -37.23
N PRO A 57 11.65 -4.58 -37.65
CA PRO A 57 12.14 -3.53 -36.78
C PRO A 57 11.30 -3.44 -35.50
N GLY A 58 11.94 -3.12 -34.37
CA GLY A 58 11.23 -2.91 -33.12
C GLY A 58 10.18 -1.81 -33.27
N ILE A 59 8.96 -2.07 -32.81
CA ILE A 59 7.91 -1.06 -32.75
C ILE A 59 8.10 -0.29 -31.43
N THR A 60 8.28 1.02 -31.53
CA THR A 60 8.26 1.93 -30.37
C THR A 60 6.87 2.53 -30.23
N ILE A 61 6.23 2.33 -29.09
CA ILE A 61 5.03 3.06 -28.69
C ILE A 61 5.50 4.15 -27.74
N ASP A 62 5.41 5.41 -28.18
CA ASP A 62 5.76 6.54 -27.34
C ASP A 62 4.83 6.61 -26.12
N GLY A 63 5.40 7.04 -24.99
CA GLY A 63 4.62 7.21 -23.76
C GLY A 63 3.52 8.25 -23.97
N PHE A 64 2.27 7.84 -23.76
CA PHE A 64 1.14 8.76 -23.68
C PHE A 64 0.86 9.09 -22.20
N PRO A 65 0.40 10.32 -21.90
CA PRO A 65 0.05 10.69 -20.54
C PRO A 65 -1.13 9.85 -20.05
N LEU A 66 -0.90 9.10 -18.97
CA LEU A 66 -1.93 8.36 -18.26
C LEU A 66 -2.51 9.26 -17.16
N ASN A 67 -3.68 9.87 -17.41
CA ASN A 67 -4.40 10.62 -16.39
C ASN A 67 -5.35 9.69 -15.62
N VAL A 68 -4.99 9.34 -14.39
CA VAL A 68 -5.84 8.56 -13.48
C VAL A 68 -6.30 9.48 -12.37
N ASP A 69 -7.59 9.81 -12.36
CA ASP A 69 -8.21 10.54 -11.26
C ASP A 69 -8.52 9.56 -10.12
N LEU A 70 -7.63 9.45 -9.13
CA LEU A 70 -7.90 8.68 -7.91
C LEU A 70 -8.86 9.46 -7.01
N ASN A 71 -10.16 9.42 -7.31
CA ASN A 71 -11.24 9.91 -6.44
C ASN A 71 -11.57 8.91 -5.32
N GLY A 72 -10.54 8.35 -4.68
CA GLY A 72 -10.69 7.51 -3.50
C GLY A 72 -10.69 8.37 -2.25
N GLY A 73 -11.84 8.57 -1.63
CA GLY A 73 -11.88 9.18 -0.30
C GLY A 73 -11.06 8.33 0.66
N LEU A 74 -10.11 8.95 1.36
CA LEU A 74 -9.51 8.32 2.53
C LEU A 74 -10.67 8.09 3.51
N GLY A 75 -11.03 6.83 3.72
CA GLY A 75 -11.98 6.45 4.76
C GLY A 75 -11.52 7.01 6.12
N PRO A 76 -12.35 6.93 7.16
CA PRO A 76 -12.03 7.51 8.46
C PRO A 76 -10.60 7.15 8.91
N ILE A 77 -9.74 8.17 9.04
CA ILE A 77 -8.37 7.99 9.54
C ILE A 77 -8.47 7.76 11.05
N SER A 78 -8.10 6.57 11.49
CA SER A 78 -7.98 6.27 12.92
C SER A 78 -6.55 6.58 13.36
N ILE A 79 -6.38 7.61 14.19
CA ILE A 79 -5.08 7.95 14.81
C ILE A 79 -5.04 7.26 16.18
N PRO A 80 -4.29 6.15 16.34
CA PRO A 80 -4.20 5.49 17.63
C PRO A 80 -3.41 6.38 18.61
N ILE A 81 -4.08 6.95 19.61
CA ILE A 81 -3.43 7.59 20.75
C ILE A 81 -3.19 6.52 21.81
N ASN A 82 -1.94 6.08 21.96
CA ASN A 82 -1.52 5.20 23.04
C ASN A 82 -0.87 6.04 24.15
N ILE A 83 -1.53 6.14 25.30
CA ILE A 83 -0.97 6.77 26.50
C ILE A 83 -0.21 5.66 27.25
N GLY A 84 1.08 5.54 27.00
CA GLY A 84 1.91 4.48 27.57
C GLY A 84 2.08 4.56 29.09
N GLY A 85 1.78 3.46 29.76
CA GLY A 85 2.75 2.73 30.61
C GLY A 85 2.94 3.10 32.09
N THR A 86 2.44 4.22 32.58
CA THR A 86 2.47 4.53 34.02
C THR A 86 1.06 4.73 34.56
N PRO A 87 0.78 4.44 35.84
CA PRO A 87 -0.48 4.90 36.43
C PRO A 87 -0.64 6.41 36.19
N GLY A 88 -1.83 6.85 35.78
CA GLY A 88 -2.13 8.28 35.54
C GLY A 88 -1.53 8.90 34.26
N PHE A 89 -1.74 10.21 34.11
CA PHE A 89 -1.35 11.02 32.96
C PHE A 89 -0.62 12.30 33.41
N GLY A 90 0.53 12.59 32.81
CA GLY A 90 1.29 13.81 33.10
C GLY A 90 1.86 13.90 34.52
N ASN A 91 1.93 12.79 35.25
CA ASN A 91 2.56 12.74 36.57
C ASN A 91 4.09 12.81 36.42
N VAL A 92 4.74 13.68 37.19
CA VAL A 92 6.20 13.83 37.32
C VAL A 92 6.59 13.36 38.72
N THR A 93 6.52 12.04 38.95
CA THR A 93 6.82 11.45 40.26
C THR A 93 7.89 10.36 40.20
N THR A 94 8.66 10.15 41.28
CA THR A 94 9.68 9.09 41.33
C THR A 94 9.06 7.69 41.51
N ASN A 95 8.01 7.56 42.32
CA ASN A 95 7.22 6.34 42.48
C ASN A 95 5.91 6.41 41.68
N PRO A 96 5.29 5.26 41.32
CA PRO A 96 4.03 5.23 40.60
C PRO A 96 2.93 6.03 41.32
N SER A 97 2.22 6.88 40.57
CA SER A 97 1.13 7.73 41.07
C SER A 97 -0.03 7.70 40.08
N SER A 98 -1.29 7.70 40.51
CA SER A 98 -2.46 7.68 39.63
C SER A 98 -3.13 9.05 39.48
N GLY A 99 -3.98 9.23 38.47
CA GLY A 99 -4.67 10.51 38.20
C GLY A 99 -3.88 11.43 37.26
N PHE A 100 -3.84 12.74 37.51
CA PHE A 100 -3.35 13.73 36.55
C PHE A 100 -2.39 14.75 37.17
N PHE A 101 -1.26 15.02 36.50
CA PHE A 101 -0.36 16.13 36.81
C PHE A 101 0.18 16.20 38.25
N ASN A 102 0.34 15.05 38.91
CA ASN A 102 0.96 14.99 40.24
C ASN A 102 2.49 15.12 40.14
N ASN A 103 3.14 15.72 41.14
CA ASN A 103 4.60 15.93 41.18
C ASN A 103 5.18 15.48 42.53
N GLY A 104 6.45 15.04 42.59
CA GLY A 104 7.14 14.70 43.85
C GLY A 104 7.52 13.22 43.99
N ASP A 105 7.71 12.71 45.21
CA ASP A 105 8.25 11.34 45.38
C ASP A 105 7.26 10.23 44.99
N GLY A 106 5.97 10.53 44.85
CA GLY A 106 4.97 9.60 44.35
C GLY A 106 4.20 8.85 45.44
N ASN A 107 3.56 7.72 45.07
CA ASN A 107 2.44 7.15 45.82
C ASN A 107 1.28 8.15 45.96
N VAL A 108 1.05 8.94 44.92
CA VAL A 108 0.05 9.99 44.89
C VAL A 108 -1.14 9.57 44.03
N SER A 109 -2.34 10.02 44.39
CA SER A 109 -3.55 9.80 43.60
C SER A 109 -4.40 11.06 43.48
N GLY A 110 -5.00 11.29 42.31
CA GLY A 110 -5.88 12.43 42.07
C GLY A 110 -5.24 13.47 41.17
N VAL A 111 -5.40 14.76 41.43
CA VAL A 111 -5.04 15.84 40.47
C VAL A 111 -4.16 16.90 41.09
N ALA A 112 -3.05 17.21 40.42
CA ALA A 112 -2.17 18.33 40.73
C ALA A 112 -1.67 18.37 42.19
N ASN A 113 -1.46 17.21 42.80
CA ASN A 113 -0.86 17.13 44.14
C ASN A 113 0.68 17.20 44.04
N VAL A 114 1.32 17.74 45.07
CA VAL A 114 2.78 17.90 45.14
C VAL A 114 3.34 17.21 46.39
N GLY A 115 4.17 16.18 46.18
CA GLY A 115 4.93 15.45 47.19
C GLY A 115 4.69 13.94 47.21
N SER A 116 4.58 13.37 48.40
CA SER A 116 4.56 11.92 48.65
C SER A 116 3.36 11.48 49.48
N ALA A 117 2.76 10.31 49.17
CA ALA A 117 1.66 9.73 49.94
C ALA A 117 0.46 10.68 50.10
N ILE A 118 -0.01 11.25 48.99
CA ILE A 118 -1.08 12.24 48.95
C ILE A 118 -2.24 11.73 48.10
N SER A 119 -3.48 12.07 48.46
CA SER A 119 -4.66 11.78 47.66
C SER A 119 -5.58 13.00 47.53
N GLY A 120 -6.29 13.13 46.41
CA GLY A 120 -7.26 14.20 46.19
C GLY A 120 -6.78 15.27 45.22
N PHE A 121 -7.00 16.54 45.52
CA PHE A 121 -6.81 17.66 44.59
C PHE A 121 -5.96 18.77 45.20
N TRP A 122 -4.89 19.19 44.52
CA TRP A 122 -4.09 20.36 44.90
C TRP A 122 -3.49 20.31 46.31
N ASN A 123 -3.30 19.11 46.87
CA ASN A 123 -2.67 18.96 48.18
C ASN A 123 -1.14 19.01 48.06
N GLN A 124 -0.45 19.55 49.06
CA GLN A 124 0.99 19.76 49.06
C GLN A 124 1.63 19.38 50.39
N VAL A 125 2.75 18.65 50.35
CA VAL A 125 3.66 18.45 51.49
C VAL A 125 5.04 19.03 51.13
N PRO A 126 5.83 19.50 52.11
CA PRO A 126 7.24 19.77 51.88
C PRO A 126 8.01 18.50 51.46
N ASP A 127 8.94 18.65 50.51
CA ASP A 127 9.67 17.54 49.85
C ASP A 127 10.49 16.62 50.79
N SER A 128 10.59 16.95 52.09
CA SER A 128 11.33 16.14 53.07
C SER A 128 10.47 15.12 53.83
N LEU A 129 9.16 15.06 53.60
CA LEU A 129 8.24 14.24 54.40
C LEU A 129 7.21 13.48 53.55
N PRO A 130 6.78 12.29 53.99
CA PRO A 130 5.52 11.69 53.55
C PRO A 130 4.36 12.61 53.98
N GLY A 131 3.50 13.01 53.04
CA GLY A 131 2.39 13.91 53.32
C GLY A 131 1.29 13.25 54.13
N ILE A 132 0.88 12.03 53.77
CA ILE A 132 -0.31 11.37 54.32
C ILE A 132 -1.49 12.36 54.34
N ILE A 133 -1.74 12.98 53.19
CA ILE A 133 -2.75 14.04 53.02
C ILE A 133 -3.89 13.53 52.15
N SER A 134 -5.12 13.93 52.47
CA SER A 134 -6.30 13.64 51.66
C SER A 134 -7.26 14.82 51.54
N GLY A 135 -7.90 14.98 50.38
CA GLY A 135 -8.99 15.94 50.16
C GLY A 135 -8.63 17.07 49.19
N TYR A 136 -8.90 18.33 49.52
CA TYR A 136 -8.74 19.48 48.61
C TYR A 136 -7.89 20.60 49.22
N TYR A 137 -6.78 20.95 48.57
CA TYR A 137 -5.97 22.12 48.93
C TYR A 137 -5.51 22.12 50.39
N ASN A 138 -4.95 21.02 50.85
CA ASN A 138 -4.31 20.91 52.15
C ASN A 138 -2.78 21.04 52.00
N VAL A 139 -2.13 21.79 52.87
CA VAL A 139 -0.70 22.10 52.80
C VAL A 139 -0.04 21.75 54.14
N GLY A 140 0.71 20.66 54.20
CA GLY A 140 1.18 20.19 55.50
C GLY A 140 1.59 18.73 55.55
N HIS A 141 1.35 18.09 56.70
CA HIS A 141 1.54 16.65 56.92
C HIS A 141 0.40 16.12 57.77
N LEU A 142 -0.16 14.96 57.43
CA LEU A 142 -1.15 14.24 58.21
C LEU A 142 -2.47 15.03 58.24
N GLU A 143 -2.96 15.37 57.05
CA GLU A 143 -4.10 16.27 56.88
C GLU A 143 -5.25 15.61 56.13
N SER A 144 -6.48 15.98 56.46
CA SER A 144 -7.68 15.52 55.74
C SER A 144 -8.76 16.59 55.64
N GLY A 145 -9.50 16.62 54.52
CA GLY A 145 -10.60 17.56 54.32
C GLY A 145 -10.24 18.65 53.30
N MET A 146 -10.58 19.92 53.56
CA MET A 146 -10.36 20.99 52.60
C MET A 146 -9.70 22.22 53.24
N TRP A 147 -8.76 22.84 52.53
CA TRP A 147 -8.16 24.13 52.95
C TRP A 147 -7.48 24.09 54.32
N ASN A 148 -6.76 23.01 54.63
CA ASN A 148 -6.00 22.93 55.87
C ASN A 148 -4.52 23.33 55.65
N LEU A 149 -3.88 23.93 56.65
CA LEU A 149 -2.46 24.31 56.62
C LEU A 149 -1.78 23.95 57.95
N GLY A 150 -0.83 23.02 57.95
CA GLY A 150 -0.09 22.62 59.16
C GLY A 150 0.22 21.13 59.29
N ASN A 151 -0.12 20.55 60.45
CA ASN A 151 0.15 19.15 60.74
C ASN A 151 -0.90 18.51 61.65
N THR A 152 -1.34 17.28 61.35
CA THR A 152 -2.36 16.55 62.12
C THR A 152 -3.66 17.33 62.19
N ILE A 153 -4.21 17.69 61.04
CA ILE A 153 -5.39 18.55 60.89
C ILE A 153 -6.48 17.85 60.09
N SER A 154 -7.75 18.00 60.49
CA SER A 154 -8.90 17.48 59.76
C SER A 154 -10.02 18.51 59.62
N GLY A 155 -10.79 18.47 58.55
CA GLY A 155 -11.97 19.32 58.35
C GLY A 155 -11.77 20.43 57.32
N LEU A 156 -12.36 21.60 57.53
CA LEU A 156 -12.46 22.69 56.55
C LEU A 156 -11.77 23.97 57.06
N TYR A 157 -10.87 24.56 56.28
CA TYR A 157 -10.28 25.88 56.54
C TYR A 157 -9.51 26.01 57.86
N ASN A 158 -8.79 24.99 58.29
CA ASN A 158 -8.03 25.04 59.53
C ASN A 158 -6.57 25.44 59.32
N THR A 159 -5.94 26.14 60.26
CA THR A 159 -4.52 26.50 60.17
C THR A 159 -3.80 26.27 61.50
N SER A 160 -2.55 25.82 61.43
CA SER A 160 -1.65 25.71 62.56
C SER A 160 -0.73 26.93 62.63
N PRO A 161 -0.55 27.56 63.80
CA PRO A 161 0.48 28.57 63.99
C PRO A 161 1.89 27.97 64.16
N PHE A 162 2.01 26.64 64.19
CA PHE A 162 3.29 25.92 64.30
C PHE A 162 3.81 25.51 62.92
N GLY A 163 5.11 25.25 62.83
CA GLY A 163 5.70 24.72 61.61
C GLY A 163 5.07 23.39 61.19
N ILE A 164 5.18 23.04 59.91
CA ILE A 164 4.62 21.79 59.32
C ILE A 164 5.16 20.51 60.00
N LEU A 165 6.24 20.59 60.78
CA LEU A 165 6.78 19.47 61.54
C LEU A 165 6.13 19.26 62.91
N THR A 166 5.33 20.21 63.38
CA THR A 166 4.78 20.20 64.74
C THR A 166 3.27 19.95 64.69
N SER A 167 2.85 18.79 65.19
CA SER A 167 1.45 18.33 65.19
C SER A 167 0.53 19.25 65.97
N ALA A 168 -0.54 19.73 65.34
CA ALA A 168 -1.52 20.64 65.95
C ALA A 168 -2.82 19.96 66.40
N PHE A 169 -3.16 18.74 65.97
CA PHE A 169 -4.38 18.04 66.40
C PHE A 169 -5.66 18.90 66.28
N ASN A 170 -5.94 19.40 65.07
CA ASN A 170 -7.06 20.32 64.82
C ASN A 170 -8.17 19.61 64.02
N SER A 171 -9.45 19.80 64.36
CA SER A 171 -10.59 19.19 63.65
C SER A 171 -11.80 20.11 63.49
N GLY A 172 -12.47 20.09 62.35
CA GLY A 172 -13.74 20.83 62.14
C GLY A 172 -13.58 22.03 61.20
N VAL A 173 -14.29 23.14 61.44
CA VAL A 173 -14.37 24.26 60.48
C VAL A 173 -13.72 25.52 61.05
N LYS A 174 -12.75 26.10 60.32
CA LYS A 174 -12.11 27.40 60.56
C LYS A 174 -11.43 27.53 61.93
N ASN A 175 -10.59 26.59 62.31
CA ASN A 175 -9.83 26.64 63.55
C ASN A 175 -8.38 27.13 63.36
N VAL A 176 -7.82 27.75 64.40
CA VAL A 176 -6.42 28.21 64.50
C VAL A 176 -5.80 27.70 65.82
N GLY A 177 -4.72 26.90 65.81
CA GLY A 177 -4.00 26.50 67.05
C GLY A 177 -3.72 25.00 67.22
N GLN A 178 -3.46 24.55 68.48
CA GLN A 178 -3.40 23.10 68.82
C GLN A 178 -4.54 22.62 69.73
N GLN A 179 -4.98 21.37 69.49
CA GLN A 179 -5.99 20.55 70.18
C GLN A 179 -7.47 20.95 70.04
N LEU A 180 -7.89 21.67 68.98
CA LEU A 180 -9.27 22.16 68.89
C LEU A 180 -10.16 21.43 67.87
N ALA A 181 -11.36 21.06 68.32
CA ALA A 181 -12.48 20.54 67.54
C ALA A 181 -13.58 21.63 67.32
N GLY A 182 -14.15 21.73 66.12
CA GLY A 182 -14.47 23.03 65.49
C GLY A 182 -15.85 23.72 65.65
N PHE A 183 -16.26 24.35 64.54
CA PHE A 183 -17.16 25.52 64.39
C PHE A 183 -16.57 26.84 64.94
N PHE A 184 -15.37 27.20 64.47
CA PHE A 184 -14.69 28.49 64.65
C PHE A 184 -13.99 28.73 66.00
N ARG A 185 -12.70 28.36 66.16
CA ARG A 185 -11.92 28.76 67.36
C ARG A 185 -10.44 29.09 67.11
N THR A 186 -9.89 29.94 67.99
CA THR A 186 -8.50 30.47 67.95
C THR A 186 -7.79 30.21 69.29
N GLY A 187 -7.17 29.03 69.46
CA GLY A 187 -6.17 28.58 70.46
C GLY A 187 -6.41 28.79 71.98
N THR A 188 -5.78 28.08 72.91
CA THR A 188 -5.45 26.65 73.05
C THR A 188 -6.50 26.02 73.98
N GLY A 189 -6.94 24.81 73.69
CA GLY A 189 -7.62 23.97 74.68
C GLY A 189 -8.11 22.66 74.08
N PRO A 190 -8.42 21.63 74.90
CA PRO A 190 -7.72 21.24 76.14
C PRO A 190 -6.21 21.07 75.96
#